data_AF-A0A7V2WAC1-F1
#
_entry.id   AF-A0A7V2WAC1-F1
#
_cell.length_a   1.000
_cell.length_b   1.000
_cell.length_c   1.000
_cell.angle_alpha   90.00
_cell.angle_beta   90.00
_cell.angle_gamma   90.00
#
_symmetry.space_group_name_H-M   'P 1'
#
loop_
_entity.id
_entity.type
_entity.pdbx_description
1 polymer ?
#
loop_
_entity_poly.entity_id
_entity_poly.type
_entity_poly.pdbx_seq_one_letter_code
_entity_poly.pdbx_strand_id
1 'polypeptide(L)' 'MKKMFDDAEKDDLKPEYDFDYRQARKNRFAEKMAGNTIAVVLDPDVAEVFKTPEDVNKVLRALISTMPR' A
#
# COMPACT_ATOMS: atom_id res chain seq x y z
N MET A 1 41.52 -3.24 -18.86
CA MET A 1 40.88 -4.49 -18.40
C MET A 1 39.60 -4.13 -17.67
N LYS A 2 38.52 -4.82 -18.01
CA LYS A 2 37.13 -4.58 -17.60
C LYS A 2 37.03 -4.68 -16.07
N LYS A 3 36.55 -3.63 -15.39
CA LYS A 3 36.08 -3.74 -14.00
C LYS A 3 34.96 -4.79 -14.02
N MET A 4 35.25 -5.96 -13.47
CA MET A 4 34.22 -6.89 -13.05
C MET A 4 33.55 -6.19 -11.89
N PHE A 5 32.26 -5.87 -12.04
CA PHE A 5 31.44 -5.48 -10.92
C PHE A 5 31.44 -6.71 -10.02
N ASP A 6 32.14 -6.59 -8.89
CA ASP A 6 32.14 -7.58 -7.82
C ASP A 6 30.73 -7.50 -7.22
N ASP A 7 29.77 -8.15 -7.88
CA ASP A 7 28.32 -8.10 -7.65
C ASP A 7 27.91 -8.89 -6.40
N ALA A 8 28.63 -8.72 -5.30
CA ALA A 8 28.34 -9.41 -4.05
C ALA A 8 28.86 -8.59 -2.86
N GLU A 9 28.42 -7.34 -2.73
CA GLU A 9 28.21 -6.81 -1.38
C GLU A 9 27.30 -7.82 -0.67
N LYS A 10 27.89 -8.53 0.29
CA LYS A 10 27.33 -9.67 1.01
C LYS A 10 25.83 -9.57 1.16
N ASP A 11 25.12 -10.49 0.51
CA ASP A 11 23.72 -10.71 0.79
C ASP A 11 23.61 -11.18 2.25
N ASP A 12 23.30 -10.26 3.15
CA ASP A 12 23.09 -10.52 4.58
C ASP A 12 21.82 -11.36 4.82
N LEU A 13 21.06 -11.68 3.77
CA LEU A 13 19.89 -12.53 3.85
C LEU A 13 20.30 -14.00 4.02
N LYS A 14 19.53 -14.71 4.84
CA LYS A 14 19.73 -16.14 5.03
C LYS A 14 19.32 -16.91 3.77
N PRO A 15 19.86 -18.13 3.55
CA PRO A 15 19.52 -18.96 2.40
C PRO A 15 18.01 -19.22 2.22
N GLU A 16 17.21 -19.15 3.29
CA GLU A 16 15.76 -19.36 3.21
C GLU A 16 14.99 -18.20 2.56
N TYR A 17 15.64 -17.06 2.33
CA TYR A 17 15.05 -15.87 1.69
C TYR A 17 15.32 -15.80 0.17
N ASP A 18 15.82 -16.87 -0.44
CA ASP A 18 15.92 -17.00 -1.89
C ASP A 18 14.56 -17.41 -2.51
N PHE A 19 13.70 -16.41 -2.73
CA PHE A 19 12.35 -16.62 -3.27
C PHE A 19 12.33 -16.66 -4.80
N ASP A 20 11.79 -17.75 -5.39
CA ASP A 20 11.47 -17.78 -6.83
C ASP A 20 10.19 -16.97 -7.12
N TYR A 21 10.37 -15.68 -7.41
CA TYR A 21 9.26 -14.77 -7.71
C TYR A 21 8.44 -15.15 -8.95
N ARG A 22 8.91 -16.05 -9.82
CA ARG A 22 8.11 -16.57 -10.95
C ARG A 22 6.96 -17.46 -10.46
N GLN A 23 7.08 -18.01 -9.26
CA GLN A 23 6.03 -18.79 -8.60
C GLN A 23 5.15 -17.92 -7.68
N ALA A 24 5.44 -16.63 -7.57
CA ALA A 24 4.67 -15.73 -6.74
C ALA A 24 3.23 -15.63 -7.24
N ARG A 25 2.28 -15.65 -6.30
CA ARG A 25 0.87 -15.42 -6.57
C ARG A 25 0.50 -13.99 -6.24
N LYS A 26 -0.45 -13.44 -6.99
CA LYS A 26 -1.04 -12.13 -6.68
C LYS A 26 -1.58 -12.14 -5.24
N ASN A 27 -1.31 -11.08 -4.49
CA ASN A 27 -1.79 -10.94 -3.12
C ASN A 27 -3.33 -11.07 -3.07
N ARG A 28 -3.86 -11.82 -2.08
CA ARG A 28 -5.31 -12.03 -1.88
C ARG A 28 -6.13 -10.74 -1.74
N PHE A 29 -5.50 -9.62 -1.40
CA PHE A 29 -6.12 -8.31 -1.28
C PHE A 29 -5.86 -7.39 -2.47
N ALA A 30 -5.07 -7.82 -3.45
CA ALA A 30 -4.73 -6.99 -4.60
C ALA A 30 -5.96 -6.67 -5.47
N GLU A 31 -7.02 -7.48 -5.41
CA GLU A 31 -8.31 -7.14 -6.03
C GLU A 31 -8.99 -5.96 -5.35
N LYS A 32 -8.85 -5.81 -4.02
CA LYS A 32 -9.41 -4.67 -3.27
C LYS A 32 -8.71 -3.35 -3.61
N MET A 33 -7.50 -3.44 -4.15
CA MET A 33 -6.69 -2.31 -4.63
C MET A 33 -6.63 -2.28 -6.17
N ALA A 34 -7.50 -3.01 -6.87
CA ALA A 34 -7.53 -2.99 -8.32
C ALA A 34 -8.08 -1.64 -8.83
N GLY A 35 -7.42 -1.05 -9.82
CA GLY A 35 -7.77 0.26 -10.38
C GLY A 35 -7.06 1.43 -9.70
N ASN A 36 -7.59 2.64 -9.84
CA ASN A 36 -7.02 3.87 -9.26
C ASN A 36 -7.45 4.04 -7.80
N THR A 37 -7.21 3.02 -6.97
CA THR A 37 -7.56 3.06 -5.55
C THR A 37 -6.48 3.78 -4.75
N ILE A 38 -6.86 4.85 -4.05
CA ILE A 38 -5.98 5.57 -3.12
C ILE A 38 -6.31 5.10 -1.70
N ALA A 39 -5.31 4.55 -1.01
CA ALA A 39 -5.43 4.21 0.40
C ALA A 39 -4.99 5.41 1.25
N VAL A 40 -5.80 5.80 2.23
CA VAL A 40 -5.51 6.87 3.18
C VAL A 40 -5.56 6.28 4.58
N VAL A 41 -4.54 6.58 5.39
CA VAL A 41 -4.51 6.20 6.81
C VAL A 41 -5.13 7.34 7.60
N LEU A 42 -6.08 7.01 8.47
CA LEU A 42 -6.66 7.97 9.40
C LEU A 42 -5.82 8.02 10.67
N ASP A 43 -5.70 9.20 11.25
CA ASP A 43 -5.12 9.35 12.58
C ASP A 43 -6.01 8.66 13.63
N PRO A 44 -5.44 8.21 14.78
CA PRO A 44 -6.16 7.40 15.76
C PRO A 44 -7.43 8.06 16.30
N ASP A 45 -7.39 9.35 16.58
CA ASP A 45 -8.53 10.14 17.07
C ASP A 45 -9.66 10.22 16.02
N VAL A 46 -9.32 10.33 14.74
CA VAL A 46 -10.31 10.31 13.65
C VAL A 46 -10.91 8.90 13.48
N ALA A 47 -10.09 7.86 13.58
CA ALA A 47 -10.52 6.46 13.53
C ALA A 47 -11.36 6.04 14.76
N GLU A 48 -11.24 6.77 15.87
CA GLU A 48 -12.13 6.59 17.02
C GLU A 48 -13.57 6.98 16.70
N VAL A 49 -13.77 8.01 15.89
CA VAL A 49 -15.08 8.51 15.48
C VAL A 49 -15.64 7.74 14.29
N PHE A 50 -14.82 7.52 13.26
CA PHE A 50 -15.27 6.86 12.02
C PHE A 50 -14.80 5.41 11.95
N LYS A 51 -15.74 4.48 11.98
CA LYS A 51 -15.46 3.03 11.99
C LYS A 51 -15.49 2.38 10.61
N THR A 52 -16.05 3.06 9.61
CA THR A 52 -16.21 2.51 8.27
C THR A 52 -15.80 3.53 7.20
N PRO A 53 -15.26 3.06 6.05
CA PRO A 53 -15.01 3.92 4.90
C PRO A 53 -16.28 4.64 4.40
N GLU A 54 -17.45 4.00 4.52
CA GLU A 54 -18.74 4.55 4.12
C GLU A 54 -19.08 5.81 4.94
N ASP A 55 -18.88 5.77 6.25
CA ASP A 55 -19.16 6.90 7.16
C ASP A 55 -18.26 8.09 6.86
N VAL A 56 -16.95 7.85 6.67
CA VAL A 56 -15.97 8.89 6.31
C VAL A 56 -16.38 9.56 5.00
N ASN A 57 -16.61 8.75 3.96
CA ASN A 57 -16.94 9.26 2.64
C ASN A 57 -18.26 10.05 2.62
N LYS A 58 -19.25 9.63 3.40
CA LYS A 58 -20.53 10.34 3.51
C LYS A 58 -20.33 11.75 4.07
N VAL A 59 -19.55 11.88 5.15
CA VAL A 59 -19.28 13.19 5.77
C VAL A 59 -18.43 14.07 4.85
N LEU A 60 -17.35 13.53 4.27
CA LEU A 60 -16.50 14.30 3.36
C LEU A 60 -17.28 14.81 2.14
N ARG A 61 -18.17 13.99 1.56
CA ARG A 61 -19.03 14.42 0.44
C ARG A 61 -20.02 15.51 0.84
N ALA A 62 -20.60 15.42 2.05
CA ALA A 62 -21.47 16.48 2.57
C ALA A 62 -20.70 17.80 2.71
N LEU A 63 -19.48 17.78 3.27
CA LEU A 63 -18.63 18.96 3.37
C LEU A 63 -18.28 19.54 2.00
N ILE A 64 -17.89 18.70 1.04
CA ILE A 64 -17.62 19.12 -0.34
C ILE A 64 -18.83 19.85 -0.95
N SER A 65 -20.05 19.37 -0.69
CA SER A 65 -21.26 20.00 -1.22
C SER A 65 -21.54 21.40 -0.65
N THR A 66 -21.01 21.69 0.54
CA THR A 66 -21.16 22.99 1.21
C THR A 66 -20.01 23.96 0.95
N MET A 67 -18.91 23.49 0.37
CA MET A 67 -17.76 24.34 0.08
C MET A 67 -18.03 25.22 -1.15
N PRO A 68 -17.66 26.52 -1.10
CA PRO A 68 -17.78 27.39 -2.26
C PRO A 68 -16.87 26.91 -3.39
N ARG A 69 -17.31 27.11 -4.63
CA ARG A 69 -16.53 26.80 -5.83
C ARG A 69 -15.49 27.87 -6.13
#